data_AF-A0A1B7UHA1-F1
#
_entry.id   AF-A0A1B7UHA1-F1
#
_cell.length_a   1.000
_cell.length_b   1.000
_cell.length_c   1.000
_cell.angle_alpha   90.00
_cell.angle_beta   90.00
_cell.angle_gamma   90.00
#
_symmetry.space_group_name_H-M   'P 1'
#
loop_
_entity.id
_entity.type
_entity.pdbx_description
1 polymer ?
#
loop_
_entity_poly.entity_id
_entity_poly.type
_entity_poly.pdbx_seq_one_letter_code
_entity_poly.pdbx_strand_id
1 'polypeptide(L)'
;MESFRVTATSLHLRSKPVVAPSTKLAMLHYGHAVDKIENSTTADWWKVSTVLDGQKLEGFVHSQYLEPANKFVAPVASNSISAVHLATTKPVGRDAGSRAFPLNEAGQPKRTATTSTDKVKQLHQIVNWLAVEKSPRYLPKGSTTYCNIYAYDFCYLANVYIPRVWWTSKALLQLQAGQQVTAKYDETVQELNANSLFNWFASYGSQFGWQRSFDLTEVQRQANAGAVCIISARRKDKNAPGHICLVVPEIDDHQATRKGEVVTVPVQSNAGATNFRYGGKVWWTSDKFDGFSFWIHD
;
A
#
# COMPACT_ATOMS: atom_id res chain seq x y z
N MET A 1 17.90 -18.36 25.92
CA MET A 1 17.66 -17.23 25.02
C MET A 1 16.51 -16.43 25.61
N GLU A 2 16.74 -15.13 25.84
CA GLU A 2 15.69 -14.24 26.32
C GLU A 2 14.83 -13.80 25.13
N SER A 3 13.52 -14.05 25.21
CA SER A 3 12.59 -13.70 24.14
C SER A 3 11.93 -12.34 24.41
N PHE A 4 11.84 -11.53 23.37
CA PHE A 4 11.31 -10.18 23.40
C PHE A 4 10.27 -9.98 22.30
N ARG A 5 9.44 -8.97 22.48
CA ARG A 5 8.46 -8.49 21.51
C ARG A 5 8.82 -7.07 21.11
N VAL A 6 8.73 -6.81 19.82
CA VAL A 6 8.93 -5.46 19.29
C VAL A 6 7.79 -4.56 19.76
N THR A 7 8.13 -3.46 20.45
CA THR A 7 7.15 -2.46 20.92
C THR A 7 6.99 -1.27 19.97
N ALA A 8 7.82 -1.17 18.93
CA ALA A 8 7.63 -0.24 17.83
C ALA A 8 6.77 -0.85 16.72
N THR A 9 5.94 -0.06 16.03
CA THR A 9 5.13 -0.60 14.89
C THR A 9 5.95 -1.01 13.68
N SER A 10 7.14 -0.43 13.53
CA SER A 10 8.16 -0.93 12.64
C SER A 10 9.53 -0.72 13.27
N LEU A 11 10.32 -1.78 13.31
CA LEU A 11 11.69 -1.80 13.79
C LEU A 11 12.56 -2.42 12.71
N HIS A 12 13.54 -1.67 12.20
CA HIS A 12 14.45 -2.23 11.22
C HIS A 12 15.46 -3.15 11.92
N LEU A 13 15.49 -4.42 11.53
CA LEU A 13 16.61 -5.31 11.79
C LEU A 13 17.80 -4.85 10.94
N ARG A 14 18.99 -4.73 11.51
CA ARG A 14 20.15 -4.14 10.81
C ARG A 14 21.39 -5.03 10.79
N SER A 15 22.22 -4.88 9.77
CA SER A 15 23.50 -5.58 9.66
C SER A 15 24.58 -5.02 10.57
N LYS A 16 24.43 -3.76 10.99
CA LYS A 16 25.30 -3.05 11.94
C LYS A 16 24.44 -2.25 12.92
N PRO A 17 24.92 -2.03 14.16
CA PRO A 17 24.21 -1.27 15.19
C PRO A 17 24.25 0.25 14.94
N VAL A 18 23.83 0.69 13.74
CA VAL A 18 23.83 2.10 13.34
C VAL A 18 22.61 2.41 12.46
N VAL A 19 21.99 3.56 12.69
CA VAL A 19 20.86 4.05 11.90
C VAL A 19 21.37 4.64 10.58
N ALA A 20 21.55 3.78 9.57
CA ALA A 20 21.90 4.20 8.21
C ALA A 20 21.04 3.44 7.17
N PRO A 21 20.73 4.01 6.00
CA PRO A 21 19.97 3.29 4.97
C PRO A 21 20.61 1.96 4.55
N SER A 22 21.94 1.94 4.43
CA SER A 22 22.74 0.78 4.01
C SER A 22 22.75 -0.38 4.99
N THR A 23 22.28 -0.19 6.23
CA THR A 23 22.33 -1.24 7.26
C THR A 23 21.02 -1.97 7.44
N LYS A 24 19.93 -1.61 6.75
CA LYS A 24 18.64 -2.27 6.89
C LYS A 24 18.64 -3.67 6.27
N LEU A 25 18.29 -4.69 7.05
CA LEU A 25 18.12 -6.07 6.60
C LEU A 25 16.64 -6.40 6.40
N ALA A 26 15.81 -6.08 7.39
CA ALA A 26 14.38 -6.39 7.39
C ALA A 26 13.60 -5.40 8.24
N MET A 27 12.28 -5.40 8.12
CA MET A 27 11.37 -4.64 8.96
C MET A 27 10.58 -5.61 9.84
N LEU A 28 10.67 -5.42 11.15
CA LEU A 28 9.96 -6.19 12.17
C LEU A 28 8.80 -5.34 12.67
N HIS A 29 7.60 -5.90 12.72
CA HIS A 29 6.40 -5.17 13.13
C HIS A 29 6.17 -5.23 14.64
N TYR A 30 5.26 -4.42 15.15
CA TYR A 30 4.85 -4.50 16.56
C TYR A 30 4.41 -5.93 16.92
N GLY A 31 4.81 -6.39 18.09
CA GLY A 31 4.56 -7.76 18.57
C GLY A 31 5.39 -8.82 17.88
N HIS A 32 6.23 -8.49 16.88
CA HIS A 32 7.12 -9.43 16.24
C HIS A 32 8.09 -10.01 17.27
N ALA A 33 8.26 -11.34 17.25
CA ALA A 33 9.13 -12.03 18.20
C ALA A 33 10.60 -11.92 17.78
N VAL A 34 11.46 -11.63 18.75
CA VAL A 34 12.91 -11.70 18.58
C VAL A 34 13.52 -12.37 19.81
N ASP A 35 14.59 -13.12 19.60
CA ASP A 35 15.37 -13.70 20.69
C ASP A 35 16.69 -12.94 20.78
N LYS A 36 16.98 -12.42 21.98
CA LYS A 36 18.25 -11.74 22.24
C LYS A 36 19.39 -12.74 22.23
N ILE A 37 20.43 -12.42 21.45
CA ILE A 37 21.69 -13.17 21.40
C ILE A 37 22.67 -12.54 22.38
N GLU A 38 23.00 -11.26 22.19
CA GLU A 38 24.01 -10.55 22.98
C GLU A 38 23.81 -9.02 22.95
N ASN A 39 24.47 -8.31 23.87
CA ASN A 39 24.58 -6.85 23.80
C ASN A 39 25.64 -6.47 22.74
N SER A 40 25.38 -5.42 21.96
CA SER A 40 26.37 -4.82 21.07
C SER A 40 27.38 -3.98 21.86
N THR A 41 28.53 -3.70 21.25
CA THR A 41 29.49 -2.69 21.74
C THR A 41 28.96 -1.27 21.62
N THR A 42 27.97 -1.05 20.76
CA THR A 42 27.22 0.22 20.70
C THR A 42 26.12 0.20 21.76
N ALA A 43 26.13 1.20 22.65
CA ALA A 43 25.15 1.33 23.72
C ALA A 43 23.71 1.18 23.22
N ASP A 44 22.89 0.44 23.98
CA ASP A 44 21.48 0.18 23.70
C ASP A 44 21.16 -0.56 22.39
N TRP A 45 22.15 -1.10 21.70
CA TRP A 45 21.93 -2.02 20.58
C TRP A 45 22.11 -3.46 21.03
N TRP A 46 21.20 -4.33 20.63
CA TRP A 46 21.29 -5.76 20.86
C TRP A 46 21.38 -6.49 19.53
N LYS A 47 22.18 -7.56 19.51
CA LYS A 47 22.12 -8.56 18.45
C LYS A 47 20.98 -9.52 18.77
N VAL A 48 20.10 -9.76 17.80
CA VAL A 48 18.91 -10.57 17.94
C VAL A 48 18.79 -11.58 16.80
N SER A 49 18.12 -12.70 17.07
CA SER A 49 17.65 -13.67 16.09
C SER A 49 16.14 -13.52 15.92
N THR A 50 15.63 -13.75 14.72
CA THR A 50 14.18 -13.79 14.46
C THR A 50 13.85 -14.69 13.28
N VAL A 51 12.58 -15.00 13.10
CA VAL A 51 12.06 -15.67 11.91
C VAL A 51 11.15 -14.70 11.16
N LEU A 52 11.46 -14.45 9.89
CA LEU A 52 10.64 -13.64 9.00
C LEU A 52 10.41 -14.43 7.71
N ASP A 53 9.15 -14.58 7.31
CA ASP A 53 8.75 -15.36 6.12
C ASP A 53 9.35 -16.79 6.10
N GLY A 54 9.47 -17.42 7.27
CA GLY A 54 10.04 -18.76 7.44
C GLY A 54 11.57 -18.82 7.40
N GLN A 55 12.25 -17.69 7.19
CA GLN A 55 13.71 -17.60 7.20
C GLN A 55 14.23 -17.09 8.54
N LYS A 56 15.23 -17.76 9.08
CA LYS A 56 15.95 -17.28 10.27
C LYS A 56 16.89 -16.15 9.88
N LEU A 57 16.78 -15.01 10.56
CA LEU A 57 17.61 -13.83 10.36
C LEU A 57 18.29 -13.44 11.68
N GLU A 58 19.53 -12.96 11.57
CA GLU A 58 20.24 -12.31 12.67
C GLU A 58 20.59 -10.87 12.30
N GLY A 59 20.61 -10.00 13.30
CA GLY A 59 21.00 -8.61 13.12
C GLY A 59 20.88 -7.80 14.39
N PHE A 60 20.99 -6.49 14.26
CA PHE A 60 21.00 -5.53 15.35
C PHE A 60 19.71 -4.73 15.37
N VAL A 61 19.18 -4.54 16.58
CA VAL A 61 18.06 -3.64 16.86
C VAL A 61 18.36 -2.82 18.12
N HIS A 62 17.71 -1.66 18.27
CA HIS A 62 17.84 -0.87 19.48
C HIS A 62 16.90 -1.43 20.56
N SER A 63 17.45 -1.70 21.75
CA SER A 63 16.78 -2.34 22.89
C SER A 63 15.56 -1.58 23.41
N GLN A 64 15.54 -0.25 23.27
CA GLN A 64 14.41 0.59 23.68
C GLN A 64 13.08 0.20 23.01
N TYR A 65 13.13 -0.48 21.86
CA TYR A 65 11.96 -0.94 21.12
C TYR A 65 11.61 -2.41 21.38
N LEU A 66 12.15 -2.98 22.45
CA LEU A 66 11.91 -4.35 22.84
C LEU A 66 11.36 -4.39 24.26
N GLU A 67 10.38 -5.25 24.47
CA GLU A 67 9.85 -5.58 25.80
C GLU A 67 9.95 -7.09 26.02
N PRO A 68 10.32 -7.55 27.22
CA PRO A 68 10.32 -8.97 27.54
C PRO A 68 8.99 -9.62 27.16
N ALA A 69 9.02 -10.77 26.49
CA ALA A 69 7.82 -11.39 25.94
C ALA A 69 6.75 -11.72 27.00
N ASN A 70 7.16 -11.91 28.26
CA ASN A 70 6.27 -12.15 29.40
C ASN A 70 5.62 -10.88 29.98
N LYS A 71 6.17 -9.70 29.67
CA LYS A 71 5.63 -8.38 30.05
C LYS A 71 4.85 -7.74 28.92
N PHE A 72 5.09 -8.18 27.69
CA PHE A 72 4.36 -7.73 26.53
C PHE A 72 2.89 -8.12 26.62
N VAL A 73 2.04 -7.11 26.79
CA VAL A 73 0.60 -7.25 26.67
C VAL A 73 0.22 -6.91 25.24
N ALA A 74 -0.18 -7.91 24.46
CA ALA A 74 -0.75 -7.65 23.14
C ALA A 74 -1.98 -6.74 23.31
N PRO A 75 -2.11 -5.65 22.55
CA PRO A 75 -3.30 -4.82 22.59
C PRO A 75 -4.50 -5.70 22.31
N VAL A 76 -5.51 -5.60 23.17
CA VAL A 76 -6.82 -6.22 22.94
C VAL A 76 -7.28 -5.71 21.58
N ALA A 77 -7.57 -6.62 20.64
CA ALA A 77 -8.07 -6.26 19.32
C ALA A 77 -9.39 -5.50 19.48
N SER A 78 -9.31 -4.17 19.48
CA SER A 78 -10.42 -3.31 19.84
C SER A 78 -10.20 -1.97 19.17
N ASN A 79 -11.13 -1.66 18.27
CA ASN A 79 -11.18 -0.56 17.30
C ASN A 79 -10.40 -0.82 16.00
N SER A 80 -11.16 -1.07 14.92
CA SER A 80 -10.68 -0.92 13.55
C SER A 80 -10.04 0.45 13.39
N ILE A 81 -8.77 0.51 13.02
CA ILE A 81 -8.09 1.77 12.71
C ILE A 81 -8.90 2.46 11.61
N SER A 82 -9.35 3.69 11.83
CA SER A 82 -10.12 4.43 10.83
C SER A 82 -9.24 4.85 9.64
N ALA A 83 -9.89 4.98 8.48
CA ALA A 83 -9.32 5.55 7.28
C ALA A 83 -8.74 6.94 7.57
N VAL A 84 -7.59 7.26 6.98
CA VAL A 84 -6.95 8.57 7.15
C VAL A 84 -6.71 9.26 5.82
N HIS A 85 -7.16 10.50 5.75
CA HIS A 85 -6.88 11.44 4.68
C HIS A 85 -6.40 12.75 5.30
N LEU A 86 -5.45 13.40 4.63
CA LEU A 86 -5.17 14.79 4.95
C LEU A 86 -6.30 15.67 4.39
N ALA A 87 -6.67 16.69 5.16
CA ALA A 87 -7.67 17.67 4.77
C ALA A 87 -7.00 19.00 4.45
N THR A 88 -7.53 19.70 3.44
CA THR A 88 -7.10 21.05 3.10
C THR A 88 -8.25 21.82 2.47
N THR A 89 -8.28 23.13 2.71
CA THR A 89 -9.21 24.07 2.05
C THR A 89 -8.65 24.59 0.72
N LYS A 90 -7.37 24.35 0.45
CA LYS A 90 -6.74 24.77 -0.81
C LYS A 90 -7.22 23.86 -1.96
N PRO A 91 -7.36 24.40 -3.18
CA PRO A 91 -7.62 23.57 -4.35
C PRO A 91 -6.51 22.53 -4.56
N VAL A 92 -6.93 21.27 -4.77
CA VAL A 92 -6.08 20.13 -5.10
C VAL A 92 -6.69 19.49 -6.35
N GLY A 93 -6.01 19.68 -7.48
CA GLY A 93 -6.49 19.24 -8.79
C GLY A 93 -5.46 18.44 -9.58
N ARG A 94 -5.92 17.85 -10.68
CA ARG A 94 -5.12 17.07 -11.64
C ARG A 94 -4.04 17.89 -12.37
N ASP A 95 -4.14 19.21 -12.36
CA ASP A 95 -3.17 20.13 -12.99
C ASP A 95 -2.11 20.68 -12.02
N ALA A 96 -2.20 20.34 -10.73
CA ALA A 96 -1.37 20.93 -9.67
C ALA A 96 -0.60 19.88 -8.84
N GLY A 97 0.20 20.38 -7.88
CA GLY A 97 0.92 19.58 -6.88
C GLY A 97 0.01 19.07 -5.75
N SER A 98 0.52 19.08 -4.51
CA SER A 98 -0.24 18.68 -3.31
C SER A 98 -0.77 17.24 -3.33
N ARG A 99 0.04 16.31 -3.86
CA ARG A 99 -0.31 14.89 -4.03
C ARG A 99 -0.47 14.09 -2.73
N ALA A 100 -0.19 14.70 -1.58
CA ALA A 100 -0.49 14.14 -0.27
C ALA A 100 -1.98 14.22 0.07
N PHE A 101 -2.71 15.15 -0.56
CA PHE A 101 -4.12 15.43 -0.31
C PHE A 101 -5.02 14.80 -1.40
N PRO A 102 -6.24 14.39 -1.04
CA PRO A 102 -7.25 13.99 -2.01
C PRO A 102 -7.64 15.14 -2.95
N LEU A 103 -8.07 14.78 -4.16
CA LEU A 103 -8.65 15.71 -5.12
C LEU A 103 -9.95 16.33 -4.59
N ASN A 104 -10.13 17.62 -4.83
CA ASN A 104 -11.33 18.38 -4.44
C ASN A 104 -11.87 19.26 -5.58
N GLU A 105 -11.62 18.87 -6.84
CA GLU A 105 -12.11 19.59 -8.02
C GLU A 105 -13.64 19.54 -8.08
N ALA A 106 -14.25 20.68 -8.42
CA ALA A 106 -15.69 20.76 -8.66
C ALA A 106 -16.08 19.84 -9.82
N GLY A 107 -17.17 19.09 -9.65
CA GLY A 107 -17.67 18.17 -10.68
C GLY A 107 -16.85 16.88 -10.86
N GLN A 108 -15.91 16.56 -9.95
CA GLN A 108 -15.22 15.27 -10.00
C GLN A 108 -16.22 14.10 -9.91
N PRO A 109 -16.15 13.11 -10.82
CA PRO A 109 -17.07 11.98 -10.80
C PRO A 109 -16.83 11.14 -9.55
N LYS A 110 -17.88 10.51 -9.05
CA LYS A 110 -17.80 9.59 -7.93
C LYS A 110 -18.55 8.31 -8.24
N ARG A 111 -18.07 7.20 -7.67
CA ARG A 111 -18.82 5.96 -7.64
C ARG A 111 -19.74 5.97 -6.42
N THR A 112 -21.04 6.10 -6.66
CA THR A 112 -22.09 6.14 -5.63
C THR A 112 -23.24 5.18 -5.95
N ALA A 113 -23.24 4.57 -7.13
CA ALA A 113 -24.26 3.61 -7.53
C ALA A 113 -24.12 2.29 -6.75
N THR A 114 -25.25 1.60 -6.64
CA THR A 114 -25.36 0.28 -6.02
C THR A 114 -25.51 -0.84 -7.04
N THR A 115 -26.00 -0.55 -8.25
CA THR A 115 -26.12 -1.54 -9.33
C THR A 115 -24.77 -1.75 -10.02
N SER A 116 -24.52 -2.98 -10.46
CA SER A 116 -23.28 -3.34 -11.16
C SER A 116 -23.06 -2.48 -12.42
N THR A 117 -24.08 -2.35 -13.27
CA THR A 117 -24.03 -1.57 -14.51
C THR A 117 -23.67 -0.10 -14.26
N ASP A 118 -24.28 0.53 -13.26
CA ASP A 118 -24.01 1.95 -12.98
C ASP A 118 -22.65 2.13 -12.27
N LYS A 119 -22.24 1.19 -11.42
CA LYS A 119 -20.88 1.17 -10.84
C LYS A 119 -19.83 1.16 -11.95
N VAL A 120 -19.96 0.26 -12.93
CA VAL A 120 -19.07 0.17 -14.11
C VAL A 120 -19.02 1.49 -14.87
N LYS A 121 -20.19 2.08 -15.19
CA LYS A 121 -20.27 3.38 -15.87
C LYS A 121 -19.54 4.48 -15.09
N GLN A 122 -19.72 4.54 -13.78
CA GLN A 122 -19.05 5.52 -12.92
C GLN A 122 -17.53 5.28 -12.83
N LEU A 123 -17.07 4.03 -12.80
CA LEU A 123 -15.64 3.72 -12.87
C LEU A 123 -15.02 4.23 -14.17
N HIS A 124 -15.68 4.05 -15.32
CA HIS A 124 -15.21 4.61 -16.59
C HIS A 124 -15.21 6.14 -16.59
N GLN A 125 -16.22 6.77 -16.01
CA GLN A 125 -16.24 8.24 -15.82
C GLN A 125 -15.03 8.70 -15.00
N ILE A 126 -14.69 7.99 -13.93
CA ILE A 126 -13.49 8.27 -13.12
C ILE A 126 -12.21 8.06 -13.93
N VAL A 127 -12.04 6.94 -14.64
CA VAL A 127 -10.84 6.71 -15.49
C VAL A 127 -10.66 7.83 -16.52
N ASN A 128 -11.75 8.18 -17.21
CA ASN A 128 -11.73 9.20 -18.25
C ASN A 128 -11.47 10.59 -17.68
N TRP A 129 -12.09 10.93 -16.55
CA TRP A 129 -11.87 12.20 -15.89
C TRP A 129 -10.44 12.28 -15.35
N LEU A 130 -9.92 11.26 -14.67
CA LEU A 130 -8.53 11.30 -14.20
C LEU A 130 -7.52 11.44 -15.34
N ALA A 131 -7.87 11.05 -16.57
CA ALA A 131 -7.11 11.34 -17.79
C ALA A 131 -5.60 11.06 -17.61
N VAL A 132 -5.27 9.85 -17.14
CA VAL A 132 -3.92 9.46 -16.67
C VAL A 132 -2.80 9.78 -17.66
N GLU A 133 -3.12 9.78 -18.95
CA GLU A 133 -2.21 10.05 -20.07
C GLU A 133 -1.91 11.54 -20.30
N LYS A 134 -2.71 12.43 -19.70
CA LYS A 134 -2.68 13.88 -19.98
C LYS A 134 -2.53 14.72 -18.72
N SER A 135 -3.07 14.28 -17.59
CA SER A 135 -3.04 15.06 -16.36
C SER A 135 -1.63 15.17 -15.77
N PRO A 136 -1.09 16.40 -15.58
CA PRO A 136 0.25 16.63 -15.01
C PRO A 136 0.49 15.93 -13.67
N ARG A 137 -0.57 15.70 -12.89
CA ARG A 137 -0.52 14.97 -11.63
C ARG A 137 0.02 13.54 -11.79
N TYR A 138 -0.23 12.86 -12.91
CA TYR A 138 0.15 11.46 -13.14
C TYR A 138 1.26 11.25 -14.17
N LEU A 139 1.57 12.28 -14.97
CA LEU A 139 2.61 12.19 -15.99
C LEU A 139 3.98 11.90 -15.36
N PRO A 140 4.73 10.90 -15.87
CA PRO A 140 6.05 10.59 -15.36
C PRO A 140 7.02 11.77 -15.54
N LYS A 141 7.98 11.90 -14.62
CA LYS A 141 9.04 12.91 -14.68
C LYS A 141 10.39 12.24 -14.46
N GLY A 142 11.15 12.06 -15.53
CA GLY A 142 12.39 11.27 -15.50
C GLY A 142 12.12 9.84 -15.05
N SER A 143 12.83 9.36 -14.02
CA SER A 143 12.61 8.04 -13.41
C SER A 143 11.46 7.99 -12.40
N THR A 144 10.78 9.12 -12.14
CA THR A 144 9.70 9.20 -11.15
C THR A 144 8.34 8.97 -11.80
N THR A 145 7.61 7.98 -11.31
CA THR A 145 6.25 7.64 -11.73
C THR A 145 5.26 7.79 -10.59
N TYR A 146 3.98 7.97 -10.88
CA TYR A 146 2.95 8.33 -9.90
C TYR A 146 1.82 7.31 -9.78
N CYS A 147 2.14 6.02 -9.97
CA CYS A 147 1.18 4.91 -9.89
C CYS A 147 0.37 4.88 -8.59
N ASN A 148 1.02 5.08 -7.44
CA ASN A 148 0.38 5.10 -6.13
C ASN A 148 -0.59 6.27 -5.95
N ILE A 149 -0.28 7.43 -6.53
CA ILE A 149 -1.16 8.61 -6.48
C ILE A 149 -2.36 8.40 -7.39
N TYR A 150 -2.13 7.90 -8.60
CA TYR A 150 -3.22 7.57 -9.53
C TYR A 150 -4.18 6.52 -8.95
N ALA A 151 -3.65 5.44 -8.37
CA ALA A 151 -4.45 4.43 -7.70
C ALA A 151 -5.23 5.01 -6.51
N TYR A 152 -4.61 5.89 -5.72
CA TYR A 152 -5.27 6.55 -4.60
C TYR A 152 -6.43 7.43 -5.04
N ASP A 153 -6.20 8.31 -6.02
CA ASP A 153 -7.23 9.24 -6.50
C ASP A 153 -8.38 8.48 -7.15
N PHE A 154 -8.10 7.40 -7.90
CA PHE A 154 -9.14 6.50 -8.42
C PHE A 154 -9.98 5.87 -7.32
N CYS A 155 -9.33 5.27 -6.31
CA CYS A 155 -10.04 4.62 -5.20
C CYS A 155 -10.85 5.63 -4.39
N TYR A 156 -10.28 6.81 -4.11
CA TYR A 156 -10.96 7.88 -3.38
C TYR A 156 -12.23 8.34 -4.09
N LEU A 157 -12.17 8.54 -5.41
CA LEU A 157 -13.37 8.87 -6.21
C LEU A 157 -14.33 7.69 -6.34
N ALA A 158 -13.81 6.46 -6.33
CA ALA A 158 -14.62 5.24 -6.32
C ALA A 158 -15.22 4.89 -4.94
N ASN A 159 -15.00 5.76 -3.94
CA ASN A 159 -15.43 5.59 -2.56
C ASN A 159 -14.91 4.30 -1.89
N VAL A 160 -13.68 3.92 -2.25
CA VAL A 160 -12.94 2.77 -1.72
C VAL A 160 -11.64 3.26 -1.09
N TYR A 161 -11.31 2.79 0.11
CA TYR A 161 -10.14 3.30 0.83
C TYR A 161 -8.85 2.56 0.46
N ILE A 162 -7.87 3.32 -0.03
CA ILE A 162 -6.45 3.00 0.11
C ILE A 162 -5.72 4.23 0.67
N PRO A 163 -4.63 4.07 1.43
CA PRO A 163 -3.93 5.19 2.02
C PRO A 163 -3.05 5.92 0.99
N ARG A 164 -3.25 7.23 0.82
CA ARG A 164 -2.17 8.11 0.33
C ARG A 164 -1.14 8.32 1.43
N VAL A 165 -1.63 8.64 2.62
CA VAL A 165 -0.83 8.73 3.84
C VAL A 165 -1.29 7.65 4.80
N TRP A 166 -0.41 7.25 5.69
CA TRP A 166 -0.72 6.28 6.72
C TRP A 166 -0.13 6.69 8.06
N TRP A 167 -0.79 6.28 9.13
CA TRP A 167 -0.37 6.56 10.50
C TRP A 167 1.07 6.09 10.76
N THR A 168 1.84 6.94 11.43
CA THR A 168 3.16 6.54 11.95
C THR A 168 2.99 5.44 12.99
N SER A 169 4.09 4.74 13.27
CA SER A 169 4.10 3.70 14.30
C SER A 169 3.56 4.20 15.64
N LYS A 170 4.04 5.36 16.08
CA LYS A 170 3.58 6.01 17.30
C LYS A 170 2.07 6.28 17.27
N ALA A 171 1.56 6.86 16.18
CA ALA A 171 0.14 7.15 16.03
C ALA A 171 -0.72 5.87 16.05
N LEU A 172 -0.26 4.79 15.43
CA LEU A 172 -0.97 3.50 15.44
C LEU A 172 -1.10 2.92 16.85
N LEU A 173 -0.05 3.00 17.67
CA LEU A 173 -0.10 2.57 19.07
C LEU A 173 -1.11 3.40 19.88
N GLN A 174 -1.14 4.71 19.66
CA GLN A 174 -2.11 5.59 20.31
C GLN A 174 -3.54 5.26 19.90
N LEU A 175 -3.79 5.04 18.61
CA LEU A 175 -5.11 4.64 18.09
C LEU A 175 -5.56 3.28 18.65
N GLN A 176 -4.65 2.31 18.73
CA GLN A 176 -4.92 0.99 19.32
C GLN A 176 -5.20 1.06 20.83
N ALA A 177 -4.62 2.04 21.52
CA ALA A 177 -4.94 2.35 22.91
C ALA A 177 -6.25 3.14 23.09
N GLY A 178 -7.02 3.37 22.00
CA GLY A 178 -8.27 4.12 22.02
C GLY A 178 -8.09 5.64 22.09
N GLN A 179 -6.87 6.16 21.91
CA GLN A 179 -6.61 7.59 21.91
C GLN A 179 -7.00 8.21 20.57
N GLN A 180 -7.48 9.46 20.60
CA GLN A 180 -7.66 10.24 19.39
C GLN A 180 -6.31 10.77 18.89
N VAL A 181 -6.04 10.60 17.59
CA VAL A 181 -4.85 11.13 16.93
C VAL A 181 -5.28 11.96 15.73
N THR A 182 -4.83 13.22 15.69
CA THR A 182 -5.07 14.10 14.53
C THR A 182 -4.05 13.79 13.43
N ALA A 183 -4.52 13.69 12.18
CA ALA A 183 -3.66 13.51 11.02
C ALA A 183 -2.86 14.80 10.73
N LYS A 184 -1.54 14.71 10.84
CA LYS A 184 -0.57 15.78 10.60
C LYS A 184 0.58 15.24 9.77
N TYR A 185 0.79 15.86 8.61
CA TYR A 185 1.81 15.44 7.65
C TYR A 185 3.20 15.45 8.29
N ASP A 186 3.92 14.35 8.13
CA ASP A 186 5.28 14.11 8.66
C ASP A 186 5.41 14.12 10.19
N GLU A 187 4.28 14.20 10.92
CA GLU A 187 4.23 14.08 12.37
C GLU A 187 3.51 12.78 12.80
N THR A 188 2.24 12.66 12.42
CA THR A 188 1.39 11.53 12.79
C THR A 188 1.04 10.65 11.59
N VAL A 189 1.23 11.14 10.36
CA VAL A 189 1.06 10.37 9.13
C VAL A 189 2.20 10.59 8.15
N GLN A 190 2.50 9.58 7.34
CA GLN A 190 3.53 9.62 6.29
C GLN A 190 3.01 9.08 4.97
N GLU A 191 3.55 9.57 3.86
CA GLU A 191 3.16 9.12 2.52
C GLU A 191 3.58 7.66 2.27
N LEU A 192 2.69 6.88 1.65
CA LEU A 192 3.01 5.52 1.20
C LEU A 192 3.40 5.50 -0.28
N ASN A 193 4.57 4.94 -0.59
CA ASN A 193 4.92 4.59 -1.97
C ASN A 193 4.32 3.23 -2.35
N ALA A 194 4.49 2.79 -3.59
CA ALA A 194 3.94 1.51 -4.06
C ALA A 194 4.47 0.27 -3.31
N ASN A 195 5.74 0.26 -2.88
CA ASN A 195 6.28 -0.83 -2.05
C ASN A 195 5.58 -0.86 -0.68
N SER A 196 5.34 0.30 -0.08
CA SER A 196 4.64 0.40 1.21
C SER A 196 3.16 0.02 1.08
N LEU A 197 2.50 0.39 -0.02
CA LEU A 197 1.13 -0.02 -0.32
C LEU A 197 0.98 -1.54 -0.46
N PHE A 198 1.94 -2.21 -1.10
CA PHE A 198 1.98 -3.67 -1.15
C PHE A 198 1.94 -4.29 0.25
N ASN A 199 2.77 -3.80 1.17
CA ASN A 199 2.77 -4.28 2.55
C ASN A 199 1.47 -3.89 3.28
N TRP A 200 0.95 -2.67 3.05
CA TRP A 200 -0.28 -2.21 3.68
C TRP A 200 -1.48 -3.08 3.33
N PHE A 201 -1.63 -3.52 2.07
CA PHE A 201 -2.69 -4.44 1.69
C PHE A 201 -2.61 -5.75 2.47
N ALA A 202 -1.42 -6.32 2.63
CA ALA A 202 -1.23 -7.56 3.38
C ALA A 202 -1.56 -7.41 4.88
N SER A 203 -1.25 -6.25 5.48
CA SER A 203 -1.44 -6.02 6.92
C SER A 203 -2.83 -5.49 7.30
N TYR A 204 -3.41 -4.63 6.45
CA TYR A 204 -4.61 -3.86 6.78
C TYR A 204 -5.72 -3.98 5.73
N GLY A 205 -5.42 -4.44 4.51
CA GLY A 205 -6.38 -4.42 3.40
C GLY A 205 -7.74 -5.00 3.77
N SER A 206 -7.76 -6.16 4.43
CA SER A 206 -9.01 -6.82 4.87
C SER A 206 -9.82 -6.01 5.87
N GLN A 207 -9.18 -5.25 6.76
CA GLN A 207 -9.88 -4.35 7.70
C GLN A 207 -10.57 -3.20 6.97
N PHE A 208 -10.13 -2.89 5.75
CA PHE A 208 -10.69 -1.87 4.88
C PHE A 208 -11.45 -2.48 3.69
N GLY A 209 -11.98 -3.69 3.84
CA GLY A 209 -12.86 -4.31 2.84
C GLY A 209 -12.15 -4.95 1.64
N TRP A 210 -10.81 -4.89 1.56
CA TRP A 210 -10.08 -5.52 0.47
C TRP A 210 -9.95 -7.03 0.65
N GLN A 211 -10.24 -7.76 -0.41
CA GLN A 211 -10.10 -9.21 -0.48
C GLN A 211 -8.97 -9.57 -1.42
N ARG A 212 -8.06 -10.45 -0.96
CA ARG A 212 -6.96 -10.93 -1.79
C ARG A 212 -7.48 -11.98 -2.77
N SER A 213 -7.11 -11.86 -4.04
CA SER A 213 -7.34 -12.88 -5.06
C SER A 213 -6.03 -13.41 -5.61
N PHE A 214 -6.08 -14.65 -6.11
CA PHE A 214 -4.98 -15.34 -6.80
C PHE A 214 -5.36 -15.72 -8.25
N ASP A 215 -6.58 -15.37 -8.68
CA ASP A 215 -7.12 -15.70 -10.00
C ASP A 215 -7.44 -14.40 -10.76
N LEU A 216 -6.73 -14.17 -11.86
CA LEU A 216 -6.95 -13.02 -12.73
C LEU A 216 -8.33 -13.04 -13.40
N THR A 217 -8.91 -14.22 -13.60
CA THR A 217 -10.26 -14.37 -14.15
C THR A 217 -11.27 -13.78 -13.19
N GLU A 218 -11.14 -14.08 -11.90
CA GLU A 218 -11.97 -13.46 -10.86
C GLU A 218 -11.71 -11.95 -10.76
N VAL A 219 -10.45 -11.51 -10.77
CA VAL A 219 -10.13 -10.08 -10.69
C VAL A 219 -10.77 -9.29 -11.84
N GLN A 220 -10.67 -9.78 -13.08
CA GLN A 220 -11.30 -9.13 -14.22
C GLN A 220 -12.83 -9.20 -14.15
N ARG A 221 -13.39 -10.34 -13.75
CA ARG A 221 -14.84 -10.51 -13.59
C ARG A 221 -15.42 -9.53 -12.56
N GLN A 222 -14.75 -9.35 -11.43
CA GLN A 222 -15.17 -8.40 -10.39
C GLN A 222 -15.04 -6.95 -10.87
N ALA A 223 -13.97 -6.62 -11.61
CA ALA A 223 -13.87 -5.32 -12.26
C ALA A 223 -15.04 -5.07 -13.24
N ASN A 224 -15.38 -6.06 -14.07
CA ASN A 224 -16.55 -6.01 -14.96
C ASN A 224 -17.89 -5.95 -14.21
N ALA A 225 -17.93 -6.36 -12.95
CA ALA A 225 -19.09 -6.23 -12.08
C ALA A 225 -19.13 -4.87 -11.33
N GLY A 226 -18.14 -4.00 -11.53
CA GLY A 226 -18.09 -2.66 -10.93
C GLY A 226 -17.34 -2.59 -9.60
N ALA A 227 -16.63 -3.64 -9.21
CA ALA A 227 -15.70 -3.64 -8.09
C ALA A 227 -14.40 -2.89 -8.46
N VAL A 228 -13.76 -2.30 -7.46
CA VAL A 228 -12.42 -1.72 -7.58
C VAL A 228 -11.39 -2.84 -7.44
N CYS A 229 -10.55 -3.02 -8.45
CA CYS A 229 -9.56 -4.09 -8.49
C CYS A 229 -8.14 -3.53 -8.68
N ILE A 230 -7.16 -4.10 -7.97
CA ILE A 230 -5.78 -3.63 -7.94
C ILE A 230 -4.80 -4.78 -8.13
N ILE A 231 -3.76 -4.52 -8.92
CA ILE A 231 -2.52 -5.31 -8.97
C ILE A 231 -1.44 -4.50 -8.25
N SER A 232 -0.77 -5.10 -7.27
CA SER A 232 0.31 -4.46 -6.52
C SER A 232 1.54 -5.35 -6.49
N ALA A 233 2.73 -4.78 -6.75
CA ALA A 233 3.99 -5.49 -6.66
C ALA A 233 5.09 -4.66 -5.97
N ARG A 234 5.93 -5.37 -5.24
CA ARG A 234 7.05 -4.83 -4.47
C ARG A 234 8.37 -5.14 -5.15
N ARG A 235 9.25 -4.14 -5.22
CA ARG A 235 10.60 -4.33 -5.79
C ARG A 235 11.47 -5.18 -4.88
N LYS A 236 12.33 -5.97 -5.50
CA LYS A 236 13.46 -6.64 -4.84
C LYS A 236 14.45 -5.61 -4.29
N ASP A 237 14.91 -4.68 -5.13
CA ASP A 237 15.65 -3.50 -4.68
C ASP A 237 14.71 -2.51 -3.98
N LYS A 238 14.86 -2.37 -2.67
CA LYS A 238 13.99 -1.51 -1.84
C LYS A 238 14.20 -0.02 -2.07
N ASN A 239 15.28 0.38 -2.73
CA ASN A 239 15.51 1.77 -3.14
C ASN A 239 14.81 2.10 -4.46
N ALA A 240 14.38 1.08 -5.22
CA ALA A 240 13.58 1.26 -6.43
C ALA A 240 12.08 1.27 -6.10
N PRO A 241 11.26 2.06 -6.84
CA PRO A 241 9.83 2.13 -6.61
C PRO A 241 9.12 0.84 -7.03
N GLY A 242 8.20 0.37 -6.18
CA GLY A 242 7.19 -0.64 -6.51
C GLY A 242 6.28 -0.20 -7.65
N HIS A 243 5.30 -1.03 -7.96
CA HIS A 243 4.27 -0.65 -8.91
C HIS A 243 2.89 -1.12 -8.48
N ILE A 244 1.89 -0.31 -8.76
CA ILE A 244 0.49 -0.56 -8.45
C ILE A 244 -0.33 -0.11 -9.66
N CYS A 245 -1.30 -0.92 -10.07
CA CYS A 245 -2.08 -0.68 -11.26
C CYS A 245 -3.54 -1.08 -11.01
N LEU A 246 -4.46 -0.35 -11.62
CA LEU A 246 -5.88 -0.64 -11.55
C LEU A 246 -6.20 -1.73 -12.56
N VAL A 247 -7.08 -2.67 -12.21
CA VAL A 247 -7.84 -3.46 -13.18
C VAL A 247 -9.20 -2.79 -13.37
N VAL A 248 -9.53 -2.48 -14.61
CA VAL A 248 -10.73 -1.71 -14.96
C VAL A 248 -11.71 -2.59 -15.74
N PRO A 249 -13.01 -2.25 -15.76
CA PRO A 249 -13.98 -3.00 -16.56
C PRO A 249 -13.58 -2.99 -18.05
N GLU A 250 -13.91 -4.06 -18.74
CA GLU A 250 -13.71 -4.17 -20.20
C GLU A 250 -14.61 -3.18 -20.95
N ILE A 251 -14.12 -2.71 -22.09
CA ILE A 251 -14.85 -1.89 -23.06
C ILE A 251 -14.69 -2.48 -24.46
N ASP A 252 -15.53 -2.10 -25.42
CA ASP A 252 -15.61 -2.72 -26.75
C ASP A 252 -14.24 -2.94 -27.43
N ASP A 253 -13.35 -1.94 -27.35
CA ASP A 253 -12.02 -1.97 -27.97
C ASP A 253 -10.89 -2.45 -27.05
N HIS A 254 -11.17 -2.68 -25.75
CA HIS A 254 -10.21 -3.16 -24.77
C HIS A 254 -10.83 -4.27 -23.91
N GLN A 255 -10.56 -5.50 -24.33
CA GLN A 255 -10.92 -6.72 -23.64
C GLN A 255 -9.67 -7.36 -23.01
N ALA A 256 -9.85 -8.07 -21.91
CA ALA A 256 -8.83 -8.89 -21.29
C ALA A 256 -8.42 -10.02 -22.23
N THR A 257 -7.12 -10.29 -22.30
CA THR A 257 -6.61 -11.44 -23.06
C THR A 257 -6.91 -12.72 -22.30
N ARG A 258 -7.43 -13.73 -23.01
CA ARG A 258 -7.83 -15.01 -22.44
C ARG A 258 -7.22 -16.19 -23.21
N LYS A 259 -6.96 -17.28 -22.50
CA LYS A 259 -6.70 -18.61 -23.07
C LYS A 259 -7.87 -19.52 -22.70
N GLY A 260 -8.82 -19.69 -23.62
CA GLY A 260 -10.13 -20.23 -23.27
C GLY A 260 -10.89 -19.23 -22.40
N GLU A 261 -11.39 -19.67 -21.25
CA GLU A 261 -12.09 -18.80 -20.29
C GLU A 261 -11.15 -18.12 -19.28
N VAL A 262 -9.88 -18.55 -19.22
CA VAL A 262 -8.92 -18.06 -18.23
C VAL A 262 -8.30 -16.75 -18.69
N VAL A 263 -8.41 -15.70 -17.88
CA VAL A 263 -7.76 -14.41 -18.13
C VAL A 263 -6.25 -14.54 -17.88
N THR A 264 -5.46 -14.18 -18.89
CA THR A 264 -3.99 -14.12 -18.82
C THR A 264 -3.46 -12.69 -18.74
N VAL A 265 -4.23 -11.72 -19.26
CA VAL A 265 -3.92 -10.28 -19.15
C VAL A 265 -5.21 -9.52 -18.87
N PRO A 266 -5.42 -8.97 -17.67
CA PRO A 266 -6.57 -8.13 -17.38
C PRO A 266 -6.42 -6.76 -18.05
N VAL A 267 -7.55 -6.09 -18.28
CA VAL A 267 -7.60 -4.69 -18.71
C VAL A 267 -7.18 -3.80 -17.55
N GLN A 268 -6.20 -2.96 -17.82
CA GLN A 268 -5.51 -2.16 -16.84
C GLN A 268 -5.64 -0.67 -17.18
N SER A 269 -5.60 0.16 -16.14
CA SER A 269 -5.32 1.58 -16.26
C SER A 269 -4.06 1.91 -15.46
N ASN A 270 -3.11 2.58 -16.11
CA ASN A 270 -1.73 2.65 -15.62
C ASN A 270 -1.17 4.08 -15.59
N ALA A 271 -0.55 4.42 -14.46
CA ALA A 271 0.35 5.56 -14.31
C ALA A 271 1.78 5.08 -14.04
N GLY A 272 2.52 4.75 -15.09
CA GLY A 272 3.86 4.16 -14.99
C GLY A 272 4.88 4.89 -15.86
N ALA A 273 5.85 4.15 -16.40
CA ALA A 273 6.77 4.70 -17.39
C ALA A 273 6.04 5.14 -18.67
N THR A 274 4.95 4.46 -19.01
CA THR A 274 4.03 4.82 -20.10
C THR A 274 2.62 4.75 -19.54
N ASN A 275 1.94 5.90 -19.52
CA ASN A 275 0.57 5.97 -19.02
C ASN A 275 -0.41 5.51 -20.10
N PHE A 276 -1.49 4.85 -19.70
CA PHE A 276 -2.61 4.48 -20.57
C PHE A 276 -3.87 4.31 -19.73
N ARG A 277 -5.03 4.70 -20.29
CA ARG A 277 -6.34 4.53 -19.62
C ARG A 277 -6.89 3.12 -19.73
N TYR A 278 -6.69 2.48 -20.87
CA TYR A 278 -7.11 1.11 -21.15
C TYR A 278 -5.98 0.42 -21.92
N GLY A 279 -5.68 -0.81 -21.55
CA GLY A 279 -4.55 -1.57 -22.09
C GLY A 279 -4.26 -2.77 -21.20
N GLY A 280 -3.16 -3.47 -21.43
CA GLY A 280 -2.83 -4.61 -20.58
C GLY A 280 -1.49 -5.21 -20.93
N LYS A 281 -0.70 -5.51 -19.89
CA LYS A 281 0.49 -6.36 -19.99
C LYS A 281 0.74 -7.06 -18.67
N VAL A 282 1.37 -8.23 -18.71
CA VAL A 282 1.89 -8.87 -17.51
C VAL A 282 3.24 -8.25 -17.17
N TRP A 283 3.29 -7.48 -16.09
CA TRP A 283 4.51 -6.81 -15.63
C TRP A 283 4.96 -7.29 -14.25
N TRP A 284 4.02 -7.75 -13.41
CA TRP A 284 4.26 -8.09 -12.00
C TRP A 284 5.08 -9.36 -11.78
N THR A 285 5.24 -10.20 -12.80
CA THR A 285 6.07 -11.42 -12.76
C THR A 285 7.53 -11.18 -13.16
N SER A 286 7.92 -9.94 -13.50
CA SER A 286 9.33 -9.61 -13.77
C SER A 286 10.20 -9.93 -12.54
N ASP A 287 11.39 -10.46 -12.82
CA ASP A 287 12.50 -10.74 -11.90
C ASP A 287 12.90 -9.58 -10.95
N LYS A 288 12.52 -8.36 -11.30
CA LYS A 288 12.73 -7.13 -10.52
C LYS A 288 11.83 -7.03 -9.30
N PHE A 289 10.70 -7.74 -9.28
CA PHE A 289 9.78 -7.80 -8.15
C PHE A 289 10.10 -9.01 -7.28
N ASP A 290 9.96 -8.86 -5.97
CA ASP A 290 10.09 -9.97 -4.99
C ASP A 290 8.73 -10.45 -4.46
N GLY A 291 7.64 -9.81 -4.89
CA GLY A 291 6.29 -10.23 -4.58
C GLY A 291 5.25 -9.40 -5.36
N PHE A 292 4.12 -10.03 -5.65
CA PHE A 292 2.94 -9.38 -6.22
C PHE A 292 1.66 -9.94 -5.61
N SER A 293 0.57 -9.20 -5.78
CA SER A 293 -0.74 -9.52 -5.20
C SER A 293 -1.87 -8.86 -5.99
N PHE A 294 -3.05 -9.48 -5.96
CA PHE A 294 -4.26 -8.95 -6.54
C PHE A 294 -5.31 -8.73 -5.45
N TRP A 295 -6.04 -7.62 -5.54
CA TRP A 295 -6.98 -7.18 -4.53
C TRP A 295 -8.28 -6.70 -5.15
N ILE A 296 -9.39 -7.01 -4.49
CA ILE A 296 -10.75 -6.72 -4.94
C ILE A 296 -11.48 -6.02 -3.80
N HIS A 297 -12.26 -4.99 -4.11
CA HIS A 297 -13.13 -4.29 -3.17
C HIS A 297 -14.42 -3.86 -3.88
N ASP A 298 -15.57 -4.20 -3.31
CA ASP A 298 -16.89 -3.86 -3.89
C ASP A 298 -17.30 -2.39 -3.72
#